data_AF-A0A1R1IHE3-F1
#
_entry.id   AF-A0A1R1IHE3-F1
#
_cell.length_a   1.000
_cell.length_b   1.000
_cell.length_c   1.000
_cell.angle_alpha   90.00
_cell.angle_beta   90.00
_cell.angle_gamma   90.00
#
_symmetry.space_group_name_H-M   'P 1'
#
loop_
_entity.id
_entity.type
_entity.pdbx_description
1 polymer ?
#
loop_
_entity_poly.entity_id
_entity_poly.type
_entity_poly.pdbx_seq_one_letter_code
_entity_poly.pdbx_strand_id
1 'polypeptide(L)'
;MPESLSDEMRQHLAEPFPDSVEKGLDYGEVDAVMIGADIYGWAIRAGSLSEIDRSRLAQAADELQRSIPMFPSDAQPYYARLLRIARLALAV
;
A
#
# COMPACT_ATOMS: atom_id res chain seq x y z
N MET A 1 0.00 -6.14 19.94
CA MET A 1 -1.05 -5.10 19.77
C MET A 1 -1.22 -4.91 18.28
N PRO A 2 -2.43 -4.91 17.72
CA PRO A 2 -2.60 -4.52 16.32
C PRO A 2 -2.08 -3.08 16.18
N GLU A 3 -1.13 -2.86 15.27
CA GLU A 3 -0.64 -1.50 14.98
C GLU A 3 -1.80 -0.69 14.39
N SER A 4 -2.03 0.52 14.89
CA SER A 4 -3.11 1.36 14.39
C SER A 4 -2.81 1.82 12.97
N LEU A 5 -3.83 2.18 12.19
CA LEU A 5 -3.63 2.77 10.85
C LEU A 5 -2.62 3.92 10.87
N SER A 6 -2.74 4.79 11.88
CA SER A 6 -1.83 5.92 12.06
C SER A 6 -0.39 5.51 12.37
N ASP A 7 -0.17 4.40 13.08
CA ASP A 7 1.17 3.90 13.37
C ASP A 7 1.83 3.31 12.11
N GLU A 8 1.10 2.51 11.35
CA GLU A 8 1.59 1.93 10.10
C GLU A 8 1.90 3.01 9.05
N MET A 9 1.02 4.01 8.91
CA MET A 9 1.27 5.15 8.03
C MET A 9 2.50 5.95 8.46
N ARG A 10 2.70 6.18 9.77
CA ARG A 10 3.88 6.88 10.28
C ARG A 10 5.15 6.11 9.99
N GLN A 11 5.15 4.80 10.21
CA GLN A 11 6.31 3.95 9.94
C GLN A 11 6.62 3.91 8.44
N HIS A 12 5.60 3.80 7.59
CA HIS A 12 5.77 3.83 6.13
C HIS A 12 6.41 5.13 5.63
N LEU A 13 6.01 6.28 6.16
CA LEU A 13 6.64 7.57 5.82
C LEU A 13 8.09 7.69 6.28
N ALA A 14 8.46 7.02 7.37
CA ALA A 14 9.83 7.04 7.90
C ALA A 14 10.76 6.09 7.16
N GLU A 15 10.20 5.07 6.50
CA GLU A 15 10.95 4.05 5.76
C GLU A 15 11.29 4.59 4.35
N PRO A 16 12.57 4.58 3.94
CA PRO A 16 12.93 5.01 2.60
C PRO A 16 12.32 4.08 1.55
N PHE A 17 12.06 4.62 0.36
CA PHE A 17 11.66 3.80 -0.78
C PHE A 17 12.76 2.77 -1.09
N PRO A 18 12.45 1.49 -1.34
CA PRO A 18 13.46 0.45 -1.55
C PRO A 18 14.36 0.73 -2.76
N ASP A 19 15.68 0.67 -2.58
CA ASP A 19 16.66 0.96 -3.65
C ASP A 19 16.68 -0.11 -4.76
N SER A 20 16.20 -1.33 -4.46
CA SER A 20 16.11 -2.45 -5.41
C SER A 20 14.94 -2.33 -6.38
N VAL A 21 14.04 -1.36 -6.16
CA VAL A 21 12.84 -1.18 -6.96
C VAL A 21 13.04 -0.06 -7.97
N GLU A 22 12.86 -0.39 -9.24
CA GLU A 22 12.91 0.59 -10.31
C GLU A 22 11.57 1.34 -10.38
N LYS A 23 11.66 2.66 -10.34
CA LYS A 23 10.49 3.54 -10.40
C LYS A 23 9.90 3.53 -11.81
N GLY A 24 8.59 3.36 -11.92
CA GLY A 24 7.90 3.30 -13.19
C GLY A 24 7.91 1.92 -13.87
N LEU A 25 8.44 0.89 -13.19
CA LEU A 25 8.24 -0.49 -13.61
C LEU A 25 7.02 -1.10 -12.93
N ASP A 26 6.33 -1.93 -13.71
CA ASP A 26 5.27 -2.79 -13.22
C ASP A 26 5.88 -4.05 -12.58
N TYR A 27 5.41 -4.37 -11.38
CA TYR A 27 5.70 -5.60 -10.69
C TYR A 27 4.39 -6.38 -10.56
N GLY A 28 4.18 -7.35 -11.44
CA GLY A 28 2.89 -8.05 -11.52
C GLY A 28 1.82 -7.16 -12.14
N GLU A 29 0.82 -6.77 -11.34
CA GLU A 29 -0.34 -5.98 -11.79
C GLU A 29 -0.22 -4.48 -11.45
N VAL A 30 0.84 -4.08 -10.73
CA VAL A 30 0.94 -2.74 -10.15
C VAL A 30 2.24 -2.03 -10.51
N ASP A 31 2.16 -0.73 -10.78
CA ASP A 31 3.32 0.16 -10.80
C ASP A 31 3.78 0.42 -9.36
N ALA A 32 5.08 0.21 -9.12
CA ALA A 32 5.73 0.28 -7.82
C ALA A 32 5.54 1.60 -7.05
N VAL A 33 5.42 2.72 -7.77
CA VAL A 33 5.30 4.07 -7.20
C VAL A 33 3.83 4.48 -7.12
N MET A 34 3.07 4.24 -8.18
CA MET A 34 1.66 4.62 -8.25
C MET A 34 0.85 3.89 -7.18
N ILE A 35 1.07 2.59 -6.98
CA ILE A 35 0.34 1.82 -5.98
C ILE A 35 0.55 2.34 -4.55
N GLY A 36 1.77 2.80 -4.25
CA GLY A 36 2.10 3.41 -2.96
C GLY A 36 1.40 4.75 -2.77
N ALA A 37 1.45 5.62 -3.78
CA ALA A 37 0.80 6.92 -3.75
C ALA A 37 -0.74 6.80 -3.60
N ASP A 38 -1.34 5.87 -4.35
CA ASP A 38 -2.77 5.63 -4.36
C ASP A 38 -3.25 5.11 -3.00
N ILE A 39 -2.65 4.02 -2.49
CA ILE A 39 -3.00 3.45 -1.18
C ILE A 39 -2.84 4.48 -0.07
N TYR A 40 -1.72 5.20 -0.05
CA TYR A 40 -1.46 6.19 1.00
C TYR A 40 -2.46 7.36 0.91
N GLY A 41 -2.79 7.82 -0.31
CA GLY A 41 -3.77 8.89 -0.54
C GLY A 41 -5.20 8.53 -0.11
N TRP A 42 -5.61 7.27 -0.25
CA TRP A 42 -6.87 6.79 0.33
C TRP A 42 -6.76 6.63 1.85
N ALA A 43 -5.65 6.13 2.37
CA ALA A 43 -5.45 5.93 3.81
C ALA A 43 -5.52 7.25 4.62
N ILE A 44 -5.02 8.37 4.07
CA ILE A 44 -5.18 9.71 4.68
C ILE A 44 -6.66 10.06 4.89
N ARG A 45 -7.53 9.60 3.99
CA ARG A 45 -8.97 9.88 3.98
C ARG A 45 -9.78 8.75 4.63
N ALA A 46 -9.13 7.84 5.36
CA ALA A 46 -9.81 6.75 6.06
C ALA A 46 -10.88 7.31 7.00
N GLY A 47 -12.10 6.77 6.89
CA GLY A 47 -13.30 7.28 7.58
C GLY A 47 -14.17 8.24 6.76
N SER A 48 -13.67 8.79 5.66
CA SER A 48 -14.45 9.63 4.72
C SER A 48 -14.44 9.11 3.29
N LEU A 49 -14.05 7.85 3.08
CA LEU A 49 -14.04 7.23 1.75
C LEU A 49 -15.47 7.00 1.26
N SER A 50 -15.73 7.41 0.01
CA SER A 50 -16.95 7.03 -0.70
C SER A 50 -16.96 5.52 -0.98
N GLU A 51 -18.12 4.95 -1.32
CA GLU A 51 -18.20 3.53 -1.73
C GLU A 51 -17.29 3.22 -2.94
N ILE A 52 -17.17 4.18 -3.86
CA ILE A 52 -16.29 4.07 -5.03
C ILE A 52 -14.82 4.08 -4.59
N ASP A 53 -14.43 4.97 -3.68
CA ASP A 53 -13.06 5.00 -3.15
C ASP A 53 -12.74 3.71 -2.38
N ARG A 54 -13.67 3.19 -1.57
CA ARG A 54 -13.50 1.91 -0.87
C ARG A 54 -13.32 0.76 -1.86
N SER A 55 -14.10 0.73 -2.93
CA SER A 55 -14.01 -0.28 -3.98
C SER A 55 -12.66 -0.23 -4.70
N ARG A 56 -12.18 0.98 -5.04
CA ARG A 56 -10.86 1.19 -5.66
C ARG A 56 -9.71 0.81 -4.73
N LEU A 57 -9.78 1.19 -3.46
CA LEU A 57 -8.79 0.80 -2.45
C LEU A 57 -8.75 -0.71 -2.23
N ALA A 58 -9.91 -1.38 -2.21
CA ALA A 58 -9.98 -2.84 -2.12
C ALA A 58 -9.35 -3.51 -3.34
N GLN A 59 -9.67 -3.03 -4.54
CA GLN A 59 -9.05 -3.52 -5.77
C GLN A 59 -7.53 -3.35 -5.75
N ALA A 60 -7.03 -2.15 -5.41
CA ALA A 60 -5.60 -1.88 -5.31
C ALA A 60 -4.91 -2.77 -4.26
N ALA A 61 -5.56 -3.04 -3.13
CA ALA A 61 -5.05 -3.96 -2.12
C ALA A 61 -4.93 -5.40 -2.65
N ASP A 62 -5.92 -5.87 -3.40
CA ASP A 62 -5.92 -7.23 -3.97
C ASP A 62 -4.89 -7.39 -5.10
N GLU A 63 -4.72 -6.37 -5.95
CA GLU A 63 -3.68 -6.30 -6.97
C GLU A 63 -2.28 -6.28 -6.33
N LEU A 64 -2.08 -5.44 -5.30
CA LEU A 64 -0.82 -5.38 -4.56
C LEU A 64 -0.51 -6.72 -3.89
N GLN A 65 -1.49 -7.36 -3.25
CA GLN A 65 -1.29 -8.65 -2.59
C GLN A 65 -0.78 -9.72 -3.55
N ARG A 66 -1.34 -9.79 -4.76
CA ARG A 66 -0.89 -10.72 -5.82
C ARG A 66 0.49 -10.37 -6.37
N SER A 67 0.83 -9.08 -6.32
CA SER A 67 2.07 -8.54 -6.87
C SER A 67 3.26 -8.60 -5.92
N ILE A 68 3.06 -8.65 -4.60
CA ILE A 68 4.15 -8.68 -3.59
C ILE A 68 5.26 -9.71 -3.93
N PRO A 69 4.97 -10.97 -4.30
CA PRO A 69 6.01 -11.94 -4.61
C PRO A 69 6.88 -11.59 -5.84
N MET A 70 6.41 -10.68 -6.70
CA MET A 70 7.13 -10.23 -7.90
C MET A 70 8.16 -9.14 -7.60
N PHE A 71 8.05 -8.47 -6.45
CA PHE A 71 9.05 -7.49 -6.01
C PHE A 71 10.33 -8.19 -5.53
N PRO A 72 11.49 -7.50 -5.63
CA PRO A 72 12.73 -7.93 -5.00
C PRO A 72 12.50 -8.30 -3.53
N SER A 73 13.12 -9.39 -3.06
CA SER A 73 12.85 -9.96 -1.73
C SER A 73 13.05 -8.96 -0.58
N ASP A 74 13.99 -8.03 -0.73
CA ASP A 74 14.29 -6.98 0.24
C ASP A 74 13.25 -5.84 0.23
N ALA A 75 12.54 -5.64 -0.88
CA ALA A 75 11.48 -4.65 -1.01
C ALA A 75 10.10 -5.18 -0.59
N GLN A 76 9.89 -6.50 -0.57
CA GLN A 76 8.59 -7.10 -0.19
C GLN A 76 8.05 -6.63 1.17
N PRO A 77 8.85 -6.44 2.23
CA PRO A 77 8.36 -5.92 3.51
C PRO A 77 7.73 -4.53 3.41
N TYR A 78 8.30 -3.64 2.58
CA TYR A 78 7.77 -2.29 2.34
C TYR A 78 6.36 -2.35 1.72
N TYR A 79 6.17 -3.19 0.70
CA TYR A 79 4.87 -3.38 0.05
C TYR A 79 3.87 -4.16 0.91
N ALA A 80 4.35 -5.11 1.72
CA ALA A 80 3.51 -5.78 2.72
C ALA A 80 2.97 -4.79 3.76
N ARG A 81 3.75 -3.76 4.13
CA ARG A 81 3.29 -2.65 4.98
C ARG A 81 2.20 -1.83 4.30
N LEU A 82 2.40 -1.44 3.04
CA LEU A 82 1.37 -0.75 2.24
C LEU A 82 0.06 -1.54 2.19
N LEU A 83 0.13 -2.86 2.00
CA LEU A 83 -1.04 -3.72 2.04
C LEU A 83 -1.75 -3.71 3.41
N ARG A 84 -1.00 -3.68 4.52
CA ARG A 84 -1.58 -3.54 5.87
C ARG A 84 -2.27 -2.20 6.04
N ILE A 85 -1.67 -1.10 5.57
CA ILE A 85 -2.27 0.24 5.57
C ILE A 85 -3.60 0.22 4.81
N ALA A 86 -3.63 -0.35 3.60
CA ALA A 86 -4.84 -0.44 2.79
C ALA A 86 -5.97 -1.18 3.53
N ARG A 87 -5.65 -2.34 4.13
CA ARG A 87 -6.62 -3.15 4.89
C ARG A 87 -7.13 -2.44 6.13
N LEU A 88 -6.25 -1.75 6.87
CA LEU A 88 -6.65 -0.96 8.03
C LEU A 88 -7.54 0.21 7.63
N ALA A 89 -7.24 0.91 6.54
CA ALA A 89 -8.05 2.01 6.01
C ALA A 89 -9.45 1.55 5.56
N LEU A 90 -9.57 0.35 4.99
CA LEU A 90 -10.86 -0.24 4.63
C LEU A 90 -11.71 -0.63 5.85
N ALA A 91 -11.06 -0.87 7.00
CA ALA A 91 -11.71 -1.28 8.25
C ALA A 91 -12.16 -0.11 9.14
N VAL A 92 -11.85 1.14 8.76
CA VAL A 92 -12.37 2.38 9.39
C VAL A 92 -13.78 2.67 8.91
#